data_AF-A0A381XQR2-F1
#
_entry.id   AF-A0A381XQR2-F1
#
_cell.length_a   1.000
_cell.length_b   1.000
_cell.length_c   1.000
_cell.angle_alpha   90.00
_cell.angle_beta   90.00
_cell.angle_gamma   90.00
#
_symmetry.space_group_name_H-M   'P 1'
#
loop_
_entity.id
_entity.type
_entity.pdbx_description
1 polymer ?
#
loop_
_entity_poly.entity_id
_entity_poly.type
_entity_poly.pdbx_seq_one_letter_code
_entity_poly.pdbx_strand_id
1 'polypeptide(L)'
;MDRFSGDMSRNEVELDLSKFMELLQEQSKLKDRIRELEDVSTVNPWQKTIFMAQAVDSWRIFPRLFLSVYIFLLYYSTMWFMALPEPSMEQSGLISIIVGAGAAWFGLYAGTSKGKTDH
;
A
#
# COMPACT_ATOMS: atom_id res chain seq x y z
N MET A 1 -28.69 70.14 -5.36
CA MET A 1 -27.61 69.16 -5.13
C MET A 1 -27.76 68.67 -3.70
N ASP A 2 -28.53 67.61 -3.49
CA ASP A 2 -28.58 66.91 -2.20
C ASP A 2 -27.31 66.09 -2.05
N ARG A 3 -26.42 66.51 -1.15
CA ARG A 3 -25.36 65.65 -0.64
C ARG A 3 -25.86 65.05 0.65
N PHE A 4 -26.40 63.84 0.53
CA PHE A 4 -26.65 62.92 1.63
C PHE A 4 -25.33 62.73 2.41
N SER A 5 -25.33 63.07 3.70
CA SER A 5 -24.18 62.94 4.59
C SER A 5 -24.66 62.50 5.97
N GLY A 6 -24.20 61.32 6.40
CA GLY A 6 -24.43 60.74 7.73
C GLY A 6 -25.12 59.38 7.63
N ASP A 7 -24.64 58.28 8.21
CA ASP A 7 -23.49 58.00 9.08
C ASP A 7 -23.17 56.51 8.84
N MET A 8 -22.00 56.22 8.26
CA MET A 8 -21.61 54.87 7.83
C MET A 8 -20.29 54.45 8.50
N SER A 9 -20.03 54.91 9.73
CA SER A 9 -18.62 55.10 10.13
C SER A 9 -18.11 54.43 11.40
N ARG A 10 -18.94 53.82 12.27
CA ARG A 10 -18.39 53.17 13.48
C ARG A 10 -18.98 51.82 13.86
N ASN A 11 -20.30 51.69 13.98
CA ASN A 11 -20.91 50.44 14.44
C ASN A 11 -20.81 49.27 13.43
N GLU A 12 -20.86 49.53 12.12
CA GLU A 12 -20.83 48.46 11.10
C GLU A 12 -19.43 47.84 10.95
N VAL A 13 -18.38 48.67 11.06
CA VAL A 13 -16.99 48.24 10.93
C VAL A 13 -16.53 47.43 12.16
N GLU A 14 -16.96 47.83 13.36
CA GLU A 14 -16.67 47.08 14.60
C GLU A 14 -17.39 45.72 14.63
N LEU A 15 -18.63 45.67 14.11
CA LEU A 15 -19.39 44.43 13.97
C LEU A 15 -18.73 43.47 12.97
N ASP A 16 -18.25 43.97 11.82
CA ASP A 16 -17.58 43.15 10.81
C ASP A 16 -16.25 42.59 11.31
N LEU A 17 -15.47 43.37 12.07
CA LEU A 17 -14.23 42.88 12.67
C LEU A 17 -14.51 41.84 13.76
N SER A 18 -15.54 42.05 14.57
CA SER A 18 -15.96 41.09 15.61
C SER A 18 -16.44 39.77 14.98
N LYS A 19 -17.24 39.85 13.92
CA LYS A 19 -17.71 38.71 13.12
C LYS A 19 -16.55 38.02 12.39
N PHE A 20 -15.58 38.77 11.90
CA PHE A 20 -14.37 38.20 11.28
C PHE A 20 -13.51 37.45 12.30
N MET A 21 -13.30 38.02 13.50
CA MET A 21 -12.60 37.36 14.60
C MET A 21 -13.34 36.10 15.08
N GLU A 22 -14.67 36.16 15.17
CA GLU A 22 -15.52 35.01 15.49
C GLU A 22 -15.39 33.91 14.43
N LEU A 23 -15.45 34.26 13.13
CA LEU A 23 -15.27 33.31 12.04
C LEU A 23 -13.86 32.67 12.04
N LEU A 24 -12.81 33.44 12.33
CA LEU A 24 -11.45 32.90 12.48
C LEU A 24 -11.36 31.91 13.65
N GLN A 25 -11.99 32.26 14.78
CA GLN A 25 -12.04 31.40 15.96
C GLN A 25 -12.85 30.12 15.68
N GLU A 26 -13.96 30.22 14.96
CA GLU A 26 -14.74 29.07 14.51
C GLU A 26 -13.92 28.18 13.57
N GLN A 27 -13.22 28.75 12.58
CA GLN A 27 -12.36 27.98 11.69
C GLN A 27 -11.26 27.23 12.44
N SER A 28 -10.62 27.86 13.42
CA SER A 28 -9.65 27.17 14.30
C SER A 28 -10.31 26.00 15.02
N LYS A 29 -11.47 26.22 15.64
CA LYS A 29 -12.20 25.21 16.40
C LYS A 29 -12.70 24.06 15.53
N LEU A 30 -13.19 24.36 14.33
CA LEU A 30 -13.61 23.37 13.33
C LEU A 30 -12.41 22.54 12.87
N LYS A 31 -11.27 23.17 12.62
CA LYS A 31 -10.02 22.48 12.23
C LYS A 31 -9.48 21.59 13.35
N ASP A 32 -9.54 22.04 14.60
CA ASP A 32 -9.12 21.24 15.76
C ASP A 32 -10.04 20.04 15.98
N ARG A 33 -11.35 20.20 15.81
CA ARG A 33 -12.32 19.09 15.85
C ARG A 33 -12.13 18.09 14.72
N ILE A 34 -11.82 18.55 13.49
CA ILE A 34 -11.50 17.66 12.37
C ILE A 34 -10.25 16.85 12.71
N ARG A 35 -9.20 17.50 13.23
CA ARG A 35 -7.96 16.83 13.65
C ARG A 35 -8.20 15.79 14.74
N GLU A 36 -9.03 16.10 15.73
CA GLU A 36 -9.38 15.17 16.81
C GLU A 36 -10.23 14.00 16.30
N LEU A 37 -11.22 14.24 15.42
CA LEU A 37 -12.04 13.19 14.82
C LEU A 37 -11.23 12.29 13.86
N GLU A 38 -10.29 12.84 13.12
CA GLU A 38 -9.36 12.10 12.27
C GLU A 38 -8.45 11.19 13.11
N ASP A 39 -7.95 11.69 14.25
CA ASP A 39 -7.11 10.92 15.18
C ASP A 39 -7.90 9.77 15.86
N VAL A 40 -9.13 10.02 16.30
CA VAL A 40 -10.01 9.00 16.90
C VAL A 40 -10.44 7.94 15.87
N SER A 41 -10.55 8.29 14.58
CA SER A 41 -10.83 7.33 13.51
C SER A 41 -9.64 6.42 13.14
N THR A 42 -8.43 6.75 13.63
CA THR A 42 -7.17 6.04 13.29
C THR A 42 -6.82 4.92 14.30
N VAL A 43 -7.70 4.62 15.25
CA VAL A 43 -7.59 3.41 16.09
C VAL A 43 -8.54 2.33 15.59
N ASN A 44 -8.39 1.95 14.32
CA ASN A 44 -9.03 0.75 13.79
C ASN A 44 -8.33 -0.48 14.42
N PRO A 45 -9.03 -1.36 15.17
CA PRO A 45 -8.42 -2.55 15.78
C PRO A 45 -7.70 -3.45 14.77
N TRP A 46 -8.17 -3.42 13.51
CA TRP A 46 -7.63 -4.20 12.39
C TRP A 46 -6.44 -3.54 11.68
N GLN A 47 -6.14 -2.26 11.95
CA GLN A 47 -4.96 -1.60 11.40
C GLN A 47 -3.69 -2.30 11.89
N LYS A 48 -3.62 -2.65 13.19
CA LYS A 48 -2.43 -3.36 13.74
C LYS A 48 -2.21 -4.71 13.07
N THR A 49 -3.27 -5.47 12.78
CA THR A 49 -3.15 -6.75 12.07
C THR A 49 -2.76 -6.57 10.60
N ILE A 50 -3.27 -5.52 9.94
CA ILE A 50 -2.88 -5.20 8.55
C ILE A 50 -1.42 -4.73 8.50
N PHE A 51 -0.97 -3.90 9.44
CA PHE A 51 0.43 -3.48 9.57
C PHE A 51 1.35 -4.65 9.89
N MET A 52 0.94 -5.59 10.73
CA MET A 52 1.69 -6.82 10.98
C MET A 52 1.76 -7.70 9.72
N ALA A 53 0.66 -7.86 8.99
CA ALA A 53 0.67 -8.60 7.73
C ALA A 53 1.58 -7.93 6.68
N GLN A 54 1.55 -6.61 6.57
CA GLN A 54 2.38 -5.84 5.65
C GLN A 54 3.86 -5.82 6.06
N ALA A 55 4.15 -5.84 7.37
CA ALA A 55 5.50 -5.96 7.90
C ALA A 55 6.09 -7.37 7.71
N VAL A 56 5.27 -8.41 7.85
CA VAL A 56 5.63 -9.81 7.57
C VAL A 56 5.84 -10.02 6.07
N ASP A 57 4.98 -9.44 5.23
CA ASP A 57 5.14 -9.47 3.77
C ASP A 57 6.39 -8.70 3.30
N SER A 58 6.73 -7.58 3.97
CA SER A 58 7.96 -6.82 3.71
C SER A 58 9.24 -7.63 3.90
N TRP A 59 9.24 -8.67 4.74
CA TRP A 59 10.39 -9.57 4.90
C TRP A 59 10.55 -10.55 3.71
N ARG A 60 9.64 -10.53 2.73
CA ARG A 60 9.63 -11.42 1.56
C ARG A 60 9.63 -12.89 1.97
N ILE A 61 8.97 -13.21 3.09
CA ILE A 61 8.86 -14.57 3.64
C ILE A 61 8.18 -15.48 2.64
N PHE A 62 7.08 -15.02 2.06
CA PHE A 62 6.30 -15.78 1.08
C PHE A 62 7.12 -16.14 -0.18
N PRO A 63 7.81 -15.19 -0.85
CA PRO A 63 8.71 -15.52 -1.96
C PRO A 63 9.82 -16.51 -1.60
N ARG A 64 10.44 -16.38 -0.42
CA ARG A 64 11.56 -17.22 0.00
C ARG A 64 11.13 -18.64 0.37
N LEU A 65 10.01 -18.78 1.07
CA LEU A 65 9.41 -20.08 1.38
C LEU A 65 9.00 -20.80 0.10
N PHE A 66 8.31 -20.09 -0.80
CA PHE A 66 7.91 -20.64 -2.10
C PHE A 66 9.12 -21.14 -2.90
N LEU A 67 10.19 -20.34 -2.98
CA LEU A 67 11.42 -20.73 -3.66
C LEU A 67 12.09 -21.95 -3.00
N SER A 68 12.12 -22.01 -1.66
CA SER A 68 12.73 -23.14 -0.94
C SER A 68 12.00 -24.46 -1.21
N VAL A 69 10.66 -24.44 -1.19
CA VAL A 69 9.81 -25.58 -1.53
C VAL A 69 10.00 -25.96 -2.99
N TYR A 70 10.06 -24.98 -3.90
CA TYR A 70 10.29 -25.22 -5.32
C TYR A 70 11.62 -25.93 -5.59
N ILE A 71 12.72 -25.49 -4.98
CA ILE A 71 14.04 -26.12 -5.11
C ILE A 71 14.01 -27.56 -4.57
N PHE A 72 13.33 -27.79 -3.44
CA PHE A 72 13.17 -29.13 -2.87
C PHE A 72 12.39 -30.06 -3.81
N LEU A 73 11.26 -29.60 -4.37
CA LEU A 73 10.46 -30.38 -5.32
C LEU A 73 11.23 -30.67 -6.61
N LEU A 74 11.98 -29.70 -7.13
CA LEU A 74 12.85 -29.90 -8.29
C LEU A 74 13.86 -31.00 -8.01
N TYR A 75 14.62 -30.87 -6.90
CA TYR A 75 15.61 -31.87 -6.51
C TYR A 75 15.00 -33.26 -6.41
N TYR A 76 13.87 -33.40 -5.71
CA TYR A 76 13.19 -34.68 -5.55
C TYR A 76 12.70 -35.26 -6.89
N SER A 77 12.05 -34.44 -7.73
CA SER A 77 11.51 -34.88 -9.02
C SER A 77 12.62 -35.27 -10.01
N THR A 78 13.71 -34.52 -10.08
CA THR A 78 14.87 -34.81 -10.94
C THR A 78 15.59 -36.07 -10.48
N MET A 79 15.81 -36.22 -9.17
CA MET A 79 16.46 -37.42 -8.62
C MET A 79 15.60 -38.67 -8.82
N TRP A 80 14.28 -38.54 -8.68
CA TRP A 80 13.34 -39.62 -9.01
C TRP A 80 13.40 -39.98 -10.50
N PHE A 81 13.40 -38.99 -11.40
CA PHE A 81 13.47 -39.23 -12.86
C PHE A 81 14.78 -39.92 -13.26
N MET A 82 15.91 -39.52 -12.67
CA MET A 82 17.23 -40.12 -12.93
C MET A 82 17.37 -41.53 -12.36
N ALA A 83 16.57 -41.91 -11.37
CA ALA A 83 16.61 -43.23 -10.75
C ALA A 83 15.81 -44.29 -11.54
N LEU A 84 15.03 -43.89 -12.55
CA LEU A 84 14.22 -44.81 -13.34
C LEU A 84 15.08 -45.56 -14.37
N PRO A 85 14.98 -46.91 -14.44
CA PRO A 85 15.77 -47.72 -15.37
C PRO A 85 15.36 -47.54 -16.85
N GLU A 86 14.11 -47.15 -17.11
CA GLU A 86 13.60 -46.78 -18.43
C GLU A 86 12.81 -45.46 -18.32
N PRO A 87 13.41 -44.30 -18.62
CA PRO A 87 12.69 -43.02 -18.59
C PRO A 87 11.67 -42.95 -19.73
N SER A 88 10.39 -42.73 -19.40
CA SER A 88 9.33 -42.55 -20.41
C SER A 88 9.20 -41.10 -20.88
N MET A 89 8.68 -40.89 -22.10
CA MET A 89 8.41 -39.56 -22.67
C MET A 89 7.41 -38.73 -21.85
N GLU A 90 6.47 -39.38 -21.15
CA GLU A 90 5.49 -38.67 -20.33
C GLU A 90 6.13 -38.13 -19.03
N GLN A 91 7.07 -38.87 -18.47
CA GLN A 91 7.78 -38.51 -17.24
C GLN A 91 8.78 -37.37 -17.47
N SER A 92 9.44 -37.34 -18.63
CA SER A 92 10.30 -36.22 -19.02
C SER A 92 9.48 -34.95 -19.27
N GLY A 93 8.25 -35.09 -19.78
CA GLY A 93 7.29 -34.00 -19.91
C GLY A 93 6.93 -33.35 -18.57
N LEU A 94 6.73 -34.15 -17.52
CA LEU A 94 6.46 -33.65 -16.17
C LEU A 94 7.63 -32.83 -15.60
N ILE A 95 8.87 -33.29 -15.79
CA ILE A 95 10.06 -32.53 -15.37
C ILE A 95 10.20 -31.22 -16.15
N SER A 96 9.90 -31.23 -17.45
CA SER A 96 9.92 -30.03 -18.29
C SER A 96 8.94 -28.95 -17.81
N ILE A 97 7.72 -29.33 -17.41
CA ILE A 97 6.73 -28.40 -16.84
C ILE A 97 7.22 -27.81 -15.53
N ILE A 98 7.80 -28.61 -14.64
CA ILE A 98 8.35 -28.14 -13.36
C ILE A 98 9.45 -27.10 -13.61
N VAL A 99 10.44 -27.44 -14.45
CA VAL A 99 11.56 -26.54 -14.80
C VAL A 99 11.07 -25.27 -15.50
N GLY A 100 10.13 -25.39 -16.45
CA GLY A 100 9.55 -24.27 -17.19
C GLY A 100 8.77 -23.30 -16.29
N ALA A 101 8.01 -23.82 -15.33
CA ALA A 101 7.35 -23.00 -14.32
C ALA A 101 8.39 -22.23 -13.47
N GLY A 102 9.48 -22.87 -13.06
CA GLY A 102 10.56 -22.17 -12.33
C GLY A 102 11.22 -21.06 -13.11
N ALA A 103 11.43 -21.23 -14.41
CA ALA A 103 12.00 -20.18 -15.26
C ALA A 103 11.07 -18.95 -15.33
N ALA A 104 9.77 -19.16 -15.46
CA ALA A 104 8.78 -18.08 -15.43
C ALA A 104 8.76 -17.35 -14.07
N TRP A 105 8.75 -18.10 -12.96
CA TRP A 105 8.79 -17.54 -11.61
C TRP A 105 10.09 -16.80 -11.30
N PHE A 106 11.23 -17.34 -11.75
CA PHE A 106 12.53 -16.66 -11.64
C PHE A 106 12.53 -15.35 -12.44
N GLY A 107 11.92 -15.35 -13.63
CA GLY A 107 11.71 -14.14 -14.43
C GLY A 107 10.90 -13.08 -13.69
N LEU A 108 9.81 -13.46 -13.00
CA LEU A 108 9.00 -12.55 -12.19
C LEU A 108 9.76 -12.05 -10.94
N TYR A 109 10.54 -12.92 -10.28
CA TYR A 109 11.29 -12.56 -9.08
C TYR A 109 12.52 -11.67 -9.37
N ALA A 110 13.23 -11.93 -10.47
CA ALA A 110 14.39 -11.15 -10.90
C ALA A 110 14.01 -9.88 -11.69
N GLY A 111 12.89 -9.92 -12.43
CA GLY A 111 12.41 -8.83 -13.28
C GLY A 111 11.74 -7.66 -12.54
N THR A 112 11.35 -7.84 -11.28
CA THR A 112 10.64 -6.80 -10.52
C THR A 112 11.49 -5.56 -10.16
N SER A 113 12.79 -5.57 -10.50
CA SER A 113 13.73 -4.48 -10.19
C SER A 113 13.85 -3.39 -11.27
N LYS A 114 13.16 -3.49 -12.41
CA LYS A 114 13.21 -2.50 -13.50
C LYS A 114 11.81 -1.94 -13.79
N GLY A 115 11.35 -1.01 -12.96
CA GLY A 115 10.01 -0.41 -13.14
C GLY A 115 9.75 0.89 -12.40
N LYS A 116 10.79 1.61 -11.98
CA LYS A 116 10.69 3.00 -11.51
C LYS A 116 11.88 3.79 -12.05
N THR A 117 11.83 4.08 -13.35
CA THR A 117 12.52 5.27 -13.86
C THR A 117 11.43 6.31 -13.95
N ASP A 118 11.42 7.19 -12.96
CA ASP A 118 10.51 8.33 -12.81
C ASP A 118 10.47 9.20 -14.07
N HIS A 119 9.31 9.86 -14.23
CA HIS A 119 9.07 11.00 -15.11
C HIS A 119 10.00 12.17 -14.83
#